data_AF-A0A7R9HUG0-F1
#
_entry.id   AF-A0A7R9HUG0-F1
#
_cell.length_a   1.000
_cell.length_b   1.000
_cell.length_c   1.000
_cell.angle_alpha   90.00
_cell.angle_beta   90.00
_cell.angle_gamma   90.00
#
_symmetry.space_group_name_H-M   'P 1'
#
loop_
_entity.id
_entity.type
_entity.pdbx_description
1 polymer ?
#
loop_
_entity_poly.entity_id
_entity_poly.type
_entity_poly.pdbx_seq_one_letter_code
_entity_poly.pdbx_strand_id
1 'polypeptide(L)'
;MLMIDIQELLIYPDELGTGYDQWGVLHGTWSVDSGEEVVLYLRGLRQRRWGPDQAVWLHRSVTVTAIHTSGLMFTLTASSARHGLSHVVVGHVLEPKGRQMLVDQCDLSLPDLGEDDNNIPQDIGIRFTGMCYSQS
;
A
#
# COMPACT_ATOMS: atom_id res chain seq x y z
N MET A 1 8.80 -15.27 20.78
CA MET A 1 7.50 -14.70 21.23
C MET A 1 7.47 -13.27 20.72
N LEU A 2 6.58 -12.96 19.77
CA LEU A 2 6.51 -11.62 19.17
C LEU A 2 5.55 -10.76 20.01
N MET A 3 6.09 -9.81 20.77
CA MET A 3 5.27 -8.72 21.33
C MET A 3 5.25 -7.58 20.30
N ILE A 4 4.06 -7.25 19.82
CA ILE A 4 3.83 -6.14 18.89
C ILE A 4 3.28 -4.98 19.70
N ASP A 5 4.08 -3.93 19.87
CA ASP A 5 3.61 -2.64 20.40
C ASP A 5 3.38 -1.68 19.21
N ILE A 6 2.15 -1.17 19.08
CA ILE A 6 1.75 -0.26 17.99
C ILE A 6 1.59 1.13 18.59
N GLN A 7 2.56 2.01 18.34
CA GLN A 7 2.66 3.29 19.06
C GLN A 7 1.91 4.47 18.41
N GLU A 8 1.48 4.37 17.14
CA GLU A 8 0.63 5.39 16.51
C GLU A 8 -0.45 4.73 15.65
N LEU A 9 -1.71 5.14 15.87
CA LEU A 9 -2.90 4.60 15.23
C LEU A 9 -3.57 5.71 14.43
N LEU A 10 -3.34 5.73 13.12
CA LEU A 10 -4.13 6.54 12.19
C LEU A 10 -4.94 5.58 11.32
N ILE A 11 -6.25 5.52 11.56
CA ILE A 11 -7.20 4.70 10.80
C ILE A 11 -7.85 5.60 9.75
N TYR A 12 -7.65 5.30 8.48
CA TYR A 12 -8.33 6.01 7.40
C TYR A 12 -9.31 5.08 6.70
N PRO A 13 -10.60 5.46 6.59
CA PRO A 13 -11.54 4.71 5.77
C PRO A 13 -11.11 4.80 4.30
N ASP A 14 -11.10 3.66 3.62
CA ASP A 14 -10.88 3.62 2.17
C ASP A 14 -12.17 4.09 1.47
N GLU A 15 -12.13 5.22 0.76
CA GLU A 15 -13.31 5.80 0.12
C GLU A 15 -13.81 4.96 -1.07
N LEU A 16 -13.03 3.98 -1.54
CA LEU A 16 -13.34 3.16 -2.71
C LEU A 16 -13.49 1.65 -2.39
N GLY A 17 -13.31 1.26 -1.12
CA GLY A 17 -13.41 -0.12 -0.68
C GLY A 17 -13.75 -0.19 0.80
N THR A 18 -14.59 -1.15 1.18
CA THR A 18 -14.92 -1.37 2.59
C THR A 18 -13.66 -1.82 3.35
N GLY A 19 -13.00 -0.89 4.04
CA GLY A 19 -11.64 -1.11 4.51
C GLY A 19 -11.08 0.00 5.39
N TYR A 20 -9.92 -0.27 5.98
CA TYR A 20 -9.04 0.79 6.48
C TYR A 20 -7.57 0.47 6.25
N ASP A 21 -6.79 1.54 6.14
CA ASP A 21 -5.34 1.52 6.16
C ASP A 21 -4.84 2.11 7.47
N GLN A 22 -3.94 1.39 8.13
CA GLN A 22 -3.32 1.77 9.39
C GLN A 22 -1.81 1.87 9.21
N TRP A 23 -1.30 3.09 9.32
CA TRP A 23 0.14 3.36 9.34
C TRP A 23 0.67 3.27 10.75
N GLY A 24 1.86 2.71 10.92
CA GLY A 24 2.48 2.60 12.23
C GLY A 24 3.87 2.00 12.18
N VAL A 25 4.36 1.62 13.36
CA VAL A 25 5.67 1.01 13.53
C VAL A 25 5.50 -0.32 14.23
N LEU A 26 6.13 -1.35 13.68
CA LEU A 26 6.43 -2.59 14.37
C LEU A 26 7.78 -2.43 15.07
N HIS A 27 7.75 -2.41 16.39
CA HIS A 27 8.95 -2.42 17.23
C HIS A 27 8.98 -3.70 18.06
N GLY A 28 10.12 -4.37 18.09
CA GLY A 28 10.29 -5.61 18.85
C GLY A 28 11.65 -6.23 18.64
N THR A 29 11.82 -7.47 19.10
CA THR A 29 13.06 -8.23 18.90
C THR A 29 12.80 -9.46 18.03
N TRP A 30 13.80 -9.79 17.22
CA TRP A 30 13.81 -10.95 16.34
C TRP A 30 15.09 -11.73 16.55
N SER A 31 14.98 -13.05 16.62
CA SER A 31 16.11 -13.96 16.64
C SER A 31 15.87 -15.09 15.65
N VAL A 32 16.96 -15.51 15.01
CA VAL A 32 17.03 -16.76 14.24
C VAL A 32 17.84 -17.76 15.07
N ASP A 33 17.70 -19.04 14.77
CA ASP A 33 18.27 -20.21 15.47
C ASP A 33 19.73 -20.10 15.98
N SER A 34 20.52 -19.12 15.54
CA SER A 34 21.83 -18.74 16.09
C SER A 34 21.79 -18.10 17.48
N GLY A 35 20.61 -17.76 18.02
CA GLY A 35 20.43 -17.19 19.36
C GLY A 35 20.81 -15.71 19.48
N GLU A 36 21.19 -15.06 18.39
CA GLU A 36 21.42 -13.61 18.36
C GLU A 36 20.08 -12.88 18.29
N GLU A 37 19.86 -11.96 19.21
CA GLU A 37 18.64 -11.14 19.29
C GLU A 37 18.92 -9.76 18.66
N VAL A 38 18.12 -9.42 17.65
CA VAL A 38 18.19 -8.15 16.93
C VAL A 38 16.96 -7.34 17.26
N VAL A 39 17.15 -6.09 17.68
CA VAL A 39 16.06 -5.12 17.83
C VAL A 39 15.63 -4.65 16.44
N LEU A 40 14.35 -4.85 16.11
CA LEU A 40 13.74 -4.41 14.87
C LEU A 40 12.87 -3.18 15.11
N TYR A 41 13.01 -2.21 14.21
CA TYR A 41 12.15 -1.03 14.13
C TYR A 41 11.71 -0.86 12.68
N LEU A 42 10.52 -1.39 12.37
CA LEU A 42 9.98 -1.46 11.01
C LEU A 42 8.76 -0.55 10.89
N ARG A 43 8.90 0.53 10.13
CA ARG A 43 7.75 1.34 9.73
C ARG A 43 6.95 0.59 8.67
N GLY A 44 5.63 0.60 8.78
CA GLY A 44 4.82 -0.20 7.88
C GLY A 44 3.37 0.23 7.79
N LEU A 45 2.66 -0.52 6.95
CA LEU A 45 1.25 -0.38 6.69
C LEU A 45 0.55 -1.69 7.07
N ARG A 46 -0.53 -1.58 7.83
CA ARG A 46 -1.51 -2.64 8.02
C ARG A 46 -2.76 -2.30 7.23
N GLN A 47 -3.05 -3.11 6.22
CA GLN A 47 -4.28 -2.98 5.45
C GLN A 47 -5.31 -3.98 5.96
N ARG A 48 -6.54 -3.52 6.21
CA ARG A 48 -7.69 -4.39 6.43
C ARG A 48 -8.74 -4.07 5.38
N ARG A 49 -9.15 -5.09 4.63
CA ARG A 49 -10.22 -5.01 3.63
C ARG A 49 -11.30 -6.03 3.98
N TRP A 50 -12.55 -5.68 3.74
CA TRP A 50 -13.70 -6.57 3.79
C TRP A 50 -14.57 -6.29 2.56
N GLY A 51 -15.35 -7.27 2.12
CA GLY A 51 -16.16 -7.13 0.92
C GLY A 51 -16.70 -8.48 0.47
N PRO A 52 -17.53 -8.50 -0.59
CA PRO A 52 -17.95 -9.75 -1.21
C PRO A 52 -16.73 -10.55 -1.66
N ASP A 53 -16.75 -11.86 -1.43
CA ASP A 53 -15.72 -12.76 -1.94
C ASP A 53 -15.87 -12.87 -3.47
N GLN A 54 -15.18 -11.98 -4.17
CA GLN A 54 -15.26 -11.79 -5.61
C GLN A 54 -13.90 -11.96 -6.29
N ALA A 55 -13.01 -12.76 -5.68
CA ALA A 55 -11.70 -13.09 -6.24
C ALA A 55 -11.78 -13.65 -7.68
N VAL A 56 -12.91 -14.27 -8.06
CA VAL A 56 -13.14 -14.81 -9.41
C VAL A 56 -13.06 -13.74 -10.52
N TRP A 57 -13.38 -12.48 -10.22
CA TRP A 57 -13.37 -11.40 -11.20
C TRP A 57 -12.01 -10.72 -11.31
N LEU A 58 -11.21 -10.76 -10.25
CA LEU A 58 -9.86 -10.19 -10.26
C LEU A 58 -8.97 -10.99 -11.21
N HIS A 59 -8.28 -10.28 -12.10
CA HIS A 59 -7.35 -10.88 -13.03
C HIS A 59 -5.90 -10.66 -12.60
N ARG A 60 -5.52 -9.38 -12.42
CA ARG A 60 -4.17 -8.99 -11.96
C ARG A 60 -4.29 -7.83 -10.98
N SER A 61 -3.37 -7.78 -10.02
CA SER A 61 -3.24 -6.67 -9.08
C SER A 61 -1.79 -6.48 -8.67
N VAL A 62 -1.35 -5.23 -8.58
CA VAL A 62 -0.07 -4.84 -7.98
C VAL A 62 -0.34 -3.74 -6.97
N THR A 63 0.19 -3.90 -5.76
CA THR A 63 0.15 -2.88 -4.72
C THR A 63 1.57 -2.44 -4.39
N VAL A 64 1.82 -1.14 -4.48
CA VAL A 64 3.07 -0.50 -4.12
C VAL A 64 2.84 0.37 -2.90
N THR A 65 3.53 0.06 -1.82
CA THR A 65 3.49 0.80 -0.57
C THR A 65 4.88 1.29 -0.24
N ALA A 66 5.03 2.60 -0.01
CA ALA A 66 6.33 3.17 0.29
C ALA A 66 6.26 4.26 1.36
N ILE A 67 7.38 4.43 2.05
CA ILE A 67 7.62 5.45 3.06
C ILE A 67 8.87 6.22 2.64
N HIS A 68 8.68 7.48 2.26
CA HIS A 68 9.77 8.37 1.89
C HIS A 68 10.51 8.89 3.13
N THR A 69 11.78 9.28 2.98
CA THR A 69 12.62 9.80 4.08
C THR A 69 12.06 11.07 4.71
N SER A 70 11.25 11.84 3.99
CA SER A 70 10.51 13.00 4.53
C SER A 70 9.35 12.63 5.46
N GLY A 71 9.00 11.35 5.58
CA GLY A 71 7.83 10.85 6.30
C GLY A 71 6.55 10.80 5.47
N LEU A 72 6.61 11.16 4.18
CA LEU A 72 5.50 10.96 3.26
C LEU A 72 5.30 9.47 3.01
N MET A 73 4.06 9.01 3.13
CA MET A 73 3.68 7.63 2.93
C MET A 73 2.69 7.56 1.78
N PHE A 74 2.74 6.52 0.96
CA PHE A 74 1.73 6.32 -0.08
C PHE A 74 1.46 4.84 -0.32
N THR A 75 0.25 4.57 -0.80
CA THR A 75 -0.16 3.27 -1.32
C THR A 75 -0.81 3.47 -2.68
N LEU A 76 -0.35 2.72 -3.67
CA LEU A 76 -0.91 2.67 -5.01
C LEU A 76 -1.29 1.23 -5.32
N THR A 77 -2.50 1.01 -5.83
CA THR A 77 -2.96 -0.28 -6.28
C THR A 77 -3.43 -0.15 -7.72
N ALA A 78 -2.75 -0.87 -8.62
CA ALA A 78 -3.25 -1.09 -9.97
C ALA A 78 -3.94 -2.45 -10.02
N SER A 79 -5.14 -2.52 -10.60
CA SER A 79 -5.87 -3.78 -10.73
C SER A 79 -6.60 -3.89 -12.08
N SER A 80 -6.88 -5.12 -12.48
CA SER A 80 -7.67 -5.45 -13.67
C SER A 80 -8.63 -6.58 -13.34
N ALA A 81 -9.80 -6.58 -14.00
CA ALA A 81 -10.78 -7.64 -13.91
C ALA A 81 -10.84 -8.44 -15.21
N ARG A 82 -11.26 -9.70 -15.15
CA ARG A 82 -11.43 -10.57 -16.33
C ARG A 82 -12.44 -10.01 -17.34
N HIS A 83 -13.40 -9.21 -16.86
CA HIS A 83 -14.47 -8.63 -17.67
C HIS A 83 -14.67 -7.15 -17.31
N GLY A 84 -14.71 -6.28 -18.32
CA GLY A 84 -15.17 -4.89 -18.18
C GLY A 84 -14.20 -3.89 -17.57
N LEU A 85 -13.08 -4.31 -16.98
CA LEU A 85 -12.08 -3.42 -16.39
C LEU A 85 -10.66 -3.86 -16.77
N SER A 86 -10.07 -3.19 -17.76
CA SER A 86 -8.71 -3.50 -18.24
C SER A 86 -7.63 -3.00 -17.29
N HIS A 87 -7.82 -1.82 -16.70
CA HIS A 87 -6.86 -1.18 -15.82
C HIS A 87 -7.54 -0.11 -14.96
N VAL A 88 -7.36 -0.18 -13.66
CA VAL A 88 -7.70 0.89 -12.73
C VAL A 88 -6.53 1.09 -11.77
N VAL A 89 -6.21 2.35 -11.47
CA VAL A 89 -5.25 2.70 -10.42
C VAL A 89 -5.99 3.49 -9.36
N VAL A 90 -5.86 3.05 -8.11
CA VAL A 90 -6.36 3.76 -6.94
C VAL A 90 -5.23 3.93 -5.96
N GLY A 91 -5.26 5.00 -5.18
CA GLY A 91 -4.23 5.20 -4.18
C GLY A 91 -4.46 6.42 -3.32
N HIS A 92 -3.67 6.52 -2.27
CA HIS A 92 -3.67 7.66 -1.37
C HIS A 92 -2.25 7.96 -0.90
N VAL A 93 -2.05 9.22 -0.51
CA VAL A 93 -0.82 9.76 0.05
C VAL A 93 -1.13 10.30 1.43
N LEU A 94 -0.29 9.99 2.40
CA LEU A 94 -0.33 10.54 3.74
C LEU A 94 0.92 11.39 3.97
N GLU A 95 0.73 12.68 4.18
CA GLU A 95 1.80 13.59 4.53
C GLU A 95 2.22 13.43 6.00
N PRO A 96 3.46 13.82 6.37
CA PRO A 96 3.93 13.79 7.76
C PRO A 96 3.05 14.57 8.74
N LYS A 97 2.30 15.56 8.25
CA LYS A 97 1.37 16.37 9.05
C LYS A 97 0.00 15.70 9.25
N GLY A 98 -0.17 14.45 8.81
CA GLY A 98 -1.41 13.70 8.91
C GLY A 98 -2.44 14.01 7.83
N ARG A 99 -2.10 14.86 6.84
CA ARG A 99 -2.99 15.20 5.72
C ARG A 99 -3.01 14.06 4.71
N GLN A 100 -4.20 13.57 4.38
CA GLN A 100 -4.40 12.57 3.34
C GLN A 100 -4.79 13.23 2.01
N MET A 101 -4.28 12.71 0.92
CA MET A 101 -4.64 13.08 -0.45
C MET A 101 -4.98 11.81 -1.23
N LEU A 102 -5.96 11.87 -2.11
CA LEU A 102 -6.22 10.78 -3.05
C LEU A 102 -5.33 10.96 -4.27
N VAL A 103 -4.85 9.84 -4.82
CA VAL A 103 -4.14 9.87 -6.09
C VAL A 103 -5.15 10.06 -7.21
N ASP A 104 -4.96 11.12 -8.00
CA ASP A 104 -5.84 11.49 -9.10
C ASP A 104 -5.23 11.14 -10.48
N GLN A 105 -3.91 11.16 -10.60
CA GLN A 105 -3.18 10.70 -11.79
C GLN A 105 -2.01 9.81 -11.37
N CYS A 106 -1.76 8.75 -12.15
CA CYS A 106 -0.66 7.82 -11.92
C CYS A 106 -0.25 7.14 -13.24
N ASP A 107 1.05 7.01 -13.49
CA ASP A 107 1.59 6.30 -14.65
C ASP A 107 1.82 4.80 -14.41
N LEU A 108 1.39 4.28 -13.25
CA LEU A 108 1.46 2.85 -12.92
C LEU A 108 0.65 2.01 -13.92
N SER A 109 1.31 1.06 -14.56
CA SER A 109 0.79 0.30 -15.70
C SER A 109 1.02 -1.20 -15.45
N LEU A 110 -0.06 -1.99 -15.41
CA LEU A 110 0.03 -3.44 -15.17
C LEU A 110 0.76 -4.21 -16.28
N PRO A 111 0.59 -3.87 -17.58
CA PRO A 111 1.34 -4.52 -18.65
C PRO A 111 2.86 -4.46 -18.45
N ASP A 112 3.36 -3.35 -17.91
CA ASP A 112 4.79 -3.12 -17.73
C ASP A 112 5.39 -3.89 -16.54
N LEU A 113 4.56 -4.48 -15.68
CA LEU A 113 4.99 -5.05 -14.39
C LEU A 113 4.87 -6.58 -14.27
N GLY A 114 4.22 -7.24 -15.23
CA GLY A 114 3.96 -8.67 -15.10
C GLY A 114 3.16 -9.28 -16.23
N GLU A 115 3.42 -8.87 -17.48
CA GLU A 115 2.96 -9.64 -18.64
C GLU A 115 3.85 -10.84 -18.97
N ASP A 116 5.11 -10.82 -18.54
CA ASP A 116 6.03 -11.94 -18.68
C ASP A 116 6.46 -12.45 -17.30
N ASP A 117 6.02 -13.66 -16.97
CA ASP A 117 6.35 -14.35 -15.71
C ASP A 117 7.86 -14.49 -15.48
N ASN A 118 8.67 -14.41 -16.54
CA ASN A 118 10.13 -14.52 -16.46
C ASN A 118 10.84 -13.16 -16.41
N ASN A 119 10.11 -12.05 -16.56
CA ASN A 119 10.69 -10.72 -16.69
C ASN A 119 9.96 -9.69 -15.83
N ILE A 120 9.97 -9.93 -14.50
CA ILE A 120 9.51 -8.93 -13.53
C ILE A 120 10.57 -7.82 -13.43
N PRO A 121 10.22 -6.54 -13.66
CA PRO A 121 11.16 -5.44 -13.55
C PRO A 121 11.72 -5.34 -12.12
N GLN A 122 13.04 -5.20 -12.00
CA GLN A 122 13.68 -4.94 -10.69
C GLN A 122 13.58 -3.47 -10.29
N ASP A 123 13.57 -2.57 -11.28
CA ASP A 123 13.48 -1.13 -11.09
C ASP A 123 12.19 -0.61 -11.72
N ILE A 124 11.39 0.09 -10.92
CA ILE A 124 10.12 0.67 -11.36
C ILE A 124 10.13 2.15 -10.97
N GLY A 125 9.97 3.02 -11.96
CA GLY A 125 9.73 4.45 -11.75
C GLY A 125 8.23 4.75 -11.82
N ILE A 126 7.67 5.32 -10.75
CA ILE A 126 6.25 5.65 -10.68
C ILE A 126 6.11 7.16 -10.44
N ARG A 127 5.28 7.80 -11.25
CA ARG A 127 4.87 9.20 -11.10
C ARG A 127 3.38 9.25 -10.83
N PHE A 128 3.01 10.02 -9.84
CA PHE A 128 1.62 10.27 -9.49
C PHE A 128 1.44 11.69 -8.97
N THR A 129 0.21 12.17 -9.04
CA THR A 129 -0.23 13.41 -8.40
C THR A 129 -1.25 13.07 -7.31
N GLY A 130 -1.32 13.93 -6.30
CA GLY A 130 -2.29 13.81 -5.22
C GLY A 130 -3.18 15.05 -5.16
N MET A 131 -4.49 14.85 -5.10
CA MET A 131 -5.47 15.91 -4.92
C MET A 131 -6.04 15.86 -3.50
N CYS A 132 -6.12 17.03 -2.86
CA CYS A 132 -6.80 17.21 -1.59
C CYS A 132 -8.21 17.73 -1.89
N TYR A 133 -9.25 16.98 -1.55
CA TYR A 133 -10.60 17.52 -1.60
C TYR A 133 -10.74 18.55 -0.47
N SER A 134 -11.01 19.82 -0.82
CA SER A 134 -11.50 20.77 0.18
C SER A 134 -12.93 20.36 0.52
N GLN A 135 -13.20 19.98 1.77
CA GLN A 135 -14.58 19.91 2.24
C GLN A 135 -15.14 21.35 2.16
N SER A 136 -16.06 21.56 1.21
CA SER A 136 -16.86 22.78 1.06
C SER A 136 -17.94 22.86 2.11
#